data_AF-A1VUI7-F1
#
_entry.id   AF-A1VUI7-F1
#
_cell.length_a   1.000
_cell.length_b   1.000
_cell.length_c   1.000
_cell.angle_alpha   90.00
_cell.angle_beta   90.00
_cell.angle_gamma   90.00
#
_symmetry.space_group_name_H-M   'P 1'
#
loop_
_entity.id
_entity.type
_entity.pdbx_description
1 polymer ?
#
loop_
_entity_poly.entity_id
_entity_poly.type
_entity_poly.pdbx_seq_one_letter_code
_entity_poly.pdbx_strand_id
1 'polypeptide(L)'
;MVYAVFKFIYNLNGARHHSLHIHGGHTLARPTFKIDQKRLRSLRQESPLTQLEVARQAHAILGKSTKTADATILSSYQRIERTGNTSKVMAAAVAQVFETTVEILQGGNVPEDSADVVSRIEQQLREQKKSGSNLALQRALVQHVETYSGTTNEDDCMRDFAEDIGAQIEVAQIGQNSSEIARLAELTGWSAEQLQQPDGVHGHWLLLTSVYGSRETEIVLGVSAVMYRIRETVGKWAKWPQSDVRITLRRSLPWFHVDIVHPCIKHRRLTFSFVRCRPEVSGLKWVNPTWRDQFWLEEPLQNWAFSNTNFFTGFDGKVMPEDVRRLRFRVLERVAKGEPQRVAYVKSDLKEELPEQNFQSFKSEGNSHSLAINWLGNGLARALAPHLTAYPPECWKIRPGTCHIAILLDIPYKLVRANLDLVYSNGIRYSIDLVEETSPGVYQSAPWRDDSVAQVSSLLENDMLQKRDGLDHEEALQFVSLPASPN
;
A
#
# COMPACT_ATOMS: atom_id res chain seq x y z
N MET A 1 4.05 46.97 9.39
CA MET A 1 3.57 45.57 9.40
C MET A 1 4.52 44.79 8.50
N VAL A 2 5.55 44.19 9.10
CA VAL A 2 6.80 43.78 8.45
C VAL A 2 6.76 42.28 8.21
N TYR A 3 6.87 41.88 6.94
CA TYR A 3 7.06 40.49 6.53
C TYR A 3 8.55 40.13 6.61
N ALA A 4 8.90 39.18 7.49
CA ALA A 4 10.25 38.63 7.58
C ALA A 4 10.37 37.40 6.66
N VAL A 5 11.09 37.55 5.56
CA VAL A 5 11.50 36.47 4.65
C VAL A 5 12.87 35.98 5.12
N PHE A 6 12.94 34.78 5.71
CA PHE A 6 14.23 34.14 6.01
C PHE A 6 14.75 33.44 4.76
N LYS A 7 15.77 34.03 4.14
CA LYS A 7 16.53 33.49 3.00
C LYS A 7 17.85 32.94 3.53
N PHE A 8 17.97 31.63 3.68
CA PHE A 8 19.27 30.99 3.94
C PHE A 8 20.02 30.80 2.62
N ILE A 9 21.12 31.53 2.46
CA ILE A 9 22.13 31.36 1.41
C ILE A 9 23.28 30.58 2.04
N TYR A 10 23.58 29.37 1.54
CA TYR A 10 24.85 28.71 1.86
C TYR A 10 25.87 29.02 0.77
N ASN A 11 26.93 29.73 1.18
CA ASN A 11 28.14 30.00 0.43
C ASN A 11 28.98 28.72 0.35
N LEU A 12 29.22 28.22 -0.86
CA LEU A 12 30.23 27.22 -1.16
C LEU A 12 31.47 27.95 -1.67
N ASN A 13 32.55 27.99 -0.88
CA ASN A 13 33.92 28.10 -1.41
C ASN A 13 34.98 27.80 -0.34
N GLY A 14 35.74 26.72 -0.58
CA GLY A 14 37.21 26.71 -0.58
C GLY A 14 37.98 26.61 0.75
N ALA A 15 38.56 25.43 1.02
CA ALA A 15 39.92 25.26 1.58
C ALA A 15 40.34 23.77 1.42
N ARG A 16 41.12 23.45 0.39
CA ARG A 16 42.60 23.31 0.37
C ARG A 16 43.12 22.06 1.10
N HIS A 17 43.77 21.21 0.30
CA HIS A 17 44.61 20.08 0.69
C HIS A 17 45.64 20.48 1.75
N HIS A 18 45.63 19.76 2.88
CA HIS A 18 46.82 19.57 3.70
C HIS A 18 47.07 18.09 3.89
N SER A 19 48.09 17.60 3.18
CA SER A 19 48.72 16.31 3.38
C SER A 19 49.57 16.39 4.66
N LEU A 20 49.12 15.73 5.73
CA LEU A 20 49.92 15.52 6.93
C LEU A 20 50.32 14.04 6.99
N HIS A 21 51.60 13.78 6.70
CA HIS A 21 52.26 12.54 7.07
C HIS A 21 52.31 12.46 8.60
N ILE A 22 51.73 11.41 9.19
CA ILE A 22 52.02 10.99 10.55
C ILE A 22 52.47 9.53 10.50
N HIS A 23 53.77 9.31 10.70
CA HIS A 23 54.34 8.04 11.14
C HIS A 23 54.16 7.92 12.65
N GLY A 24 53.73 6.76 13.14
CA GLY A 24 53.73 6.45 14.57
C GLY A 24 52.63 5.46 14.94
N GLY A 25 53.02 4.22 15.22
CA GLY A 25 52.11 3.11 15.47
C GLY A 25 51.32 3.25 16.76
N HIS A 26 50.00 3.30 16.62
CA HIS A 26 49.06 2.66 17.52
C HIS A 26 47.98 2.05 16.62
N THR A 27 47.81 0.73 16.69
CA THR A 27 46.66 0.04 16.10
C THR A 27 45.40 0.57 16.75
N LEU A 28 44.82 1.62 16.17
CA LEU A 28 43.48 2.11 16.50
C LEU A 28 42.52 0.95 16.23
N ALA A 29 42.04 0.31 17.30
CA ALA A 29 40.94 -0.62 17.22
C ALA A 29 39.79 0.08 16.47
N ARG A 30 39.36 -0.53 15.36
CA ARG A 30 38.29 0.00 14.51
C ARG A 30 37.08 0.30 15.42
N PRO A 31 36.50 1.51 15.40
CA PRO A 31 35.36 1.84 16.25
C PRO A 31 34.27 0.79 16.04
N THR A 32 34.01 -0.04 17.06
CA THR A 32 33.00 -1.09 16.98
C THR A 32 31.63 -0.43 17.11
N PHE A 33 30.83 -0.51 16.06
CA PHE A 33 29.44 -0.08 16.09
C PHE A 33 28.62 -1.16 16.81
N LYS A 34 27.92 -0.78 17.88
CA LYS A 34 27.18 -1.71 18.73
C LYS A 34 25.68 -1.63 18.46
N ILE A 35 25.06 -2.79 18.26
CA ILE A 35 23.61 -2.99 18.18
C ILE A 35 23.13 -3.88 19.34
N ASP A 36 21.85 -3.82 19.65
CA ASP A 36 21.19 -4.65 20.67
C ASP A 36 21.03 -6.09 20.15
N GLN A 37 21.71 -7.02 20.83
CA GLN A 37 21.71 -8.45 20.51
C GLN A 37 20.32 -9.08 20.69
N LYS A 38 19.59 -8.70 21.73
CA LYS A 38 18.26 -9.24 22.01
C LYS A 38 17.31 -8.77 20.94
N ARG A 39 17.35 -7.47 20.60
CA ARG A 39 16.47 -6.93 19.55
C ARG A 39 16.76 -7.54 18.17
N LEU A 40 18.04 -7.68 17.80
CA LEU A 40 18.42 -8.35 16.55
C LEU A 40 17.94 -9.81 16.51
N ARG A 41 18.05 -10.54 17.64
CA ARG A 41 17.56 -11.92 17.73
C ARG A 41 16.02 -12.00 17.64
N SER A 42 15.30 -11.10 18.31
CA SER A 42 13.83 -11.02 18.23
C SER A 42 13.38 -10.75 16.80
N LEU A 43 13.94 -9.76 16.12
CA LEU A 43 13.62 -9.47 14.71
C LEU A 43 13.87 -10.67 13.78
N ARG A 44 14.94 -11.44 14.03
CA ARG A 44 15.22 -12.67 13.30
C ARG A 44 14.24 -13.80 13.61
N GLN A 45 13.67 -13.85 14.82
CA GLN A 45 12.67 -14.85 15.20
C GLN A 45 11.27 -14.49 14.70
N GLU A 46 10.96 -13.19 14.62
CA GLU A 46 9.73 -12.63 14.05
C GLU A 46 9.71 -12.75 12.51
N SER A 47 10.89 -12.80 11.88
CA SER A 47 11.06 -13.00 10.45
C SER A 47 11.10 -14.49 10.07
N PRO A 48 10.60 -14.89 8.88
CA PRO A 48 10.77 -16.26 8.36
C PRO A 48 12.21 -16.58 7.95
N LEU A 49 13.16 -15.64 8.09
CA LEU A 49 14.53 -15.77 7.61
C LEU A 49 15.44 -16.48 8.62
N THR A 50 16.23 -17.42 8.10
CA THR A 50 17.35 -18.04 8.80
C THR A 50 18.53 -17.08 8.94
N GLN A 51 19.44 -17.36 9.88
CA GLN A 51 20.68 -16.58 10.05
C GLN A 51 21.50 -16.47 8.76
N LEU A 52 21.55 -17.54 7.96
CA LEU A 52 22.28 -17.56 6.69
C LEU A 52 21.60 -16.68 5.65
N GLU A 53 20.27 -16.72 5.55
CA GLU A 53 19.50 -15.89 4.60
C GLU A 53 19.64 -14.41 4.91
N VAL A 54 19.53 -14.02 6.19
CA VAL A 54 19.76 -12.62 6.61
C VAL A 54 21.16 -12.17 6.22
N ALA A 55 22.16 -13.00 6.49
CA ALA A 55 23.55 -12.68 6.19
C ALA A 55 23.83 -12.58 4.68
N ARG A 56 23.22 -13.46 3.87
CA ARG A 56 23.28 -13.40 2.39
C ARG A 56 22.63 -12.14 1.85
N GLN A 57 21.42 -11.81 2.30
CA GLN A 57 20.70 -10.62 1.86
C GLN A 57 21.46 -9.34 2.25
N ALA A 58 21.96 -9.26 3.49
CA ALA A 58 22.77 -8.12 3.93
C ALA A 58 24.07 -7.98 3.11
N HIS A 59 24.75 -9.08 2.77
CA HIS A 59 25.92 -9.04 1.90
C HIS A 59 25.59 -8.62 0.46
N ALA A 60 24.45 -9.07 -0.07
CA ALA A 60 23.97 -8.67 -1.39
C ALA A 60 23.68 -7.15 -1.45
N ILE A 61 23.02 -6.60 -0.41
CA ILE A 61 22.78 -5.15 -0.27
C ILE A 61 24.11 -4.36 -0.29
N LEU A 62 25.16 -4.91 0.30
CA LEU A 62 26.49 -4.29 0.32
C LEU A 62 27.29 -4.46 -0.97
N GLY A 63 26.72 -5.10 -2.00
CA GLY A 63 27.43 -5.40 -3.25
C GLY A 63 28.62 -6.35 -3.05
N LYS A 64 28.66 -7.11 -1.96
CA LYS A 64 29.73 -8.07 -1.69
C LYS A 64 29.47 -9.36 -2.45
N SER A 65 30.49 -9.88 -3.12
CA SER A 65 30.38 -11.09 -3.93
C SER A 65 29.86 -12.29 -3.12
N THR A 66 28.82 -12.93 -3.66
CA THR A 66 28.25 -14.21 -3.22
C THR A 66 29.22 -15.40 -3.35
N LYS A 67 30.45 -15.19 -3.86
CA LYS A 67 31.53 -16.19 -3.85
C LYS A 67 32.15 -16.41 -2.47
N THR A 68 31.81 -15.58 -1.49
CA THR A 68 32.25 -15.80 -0.11
C THR A 68 31.56 -17.04 0.45
N ALA A 69 32.31 -18.03 0.95
CA ALA A 69 31.74 -19.28 1.43
C ALA A 69 30.66 -19.05 2.50
N ASP A 70 29.53 -19.74 2.39
CA ASP A 70 28.37 -19.59 3.29
C ASP A 70 28.75 -19.70 4.76
N ALA A 71 29.68 -20.59 5.11
CA ALA A 71 30.19 -20.75 6.47
C ALA A 71 30.84 -19.46 7.03
N THR A 72 31.50 -18.67 6.17
CA THR A 72 32.14 -17.41 6.58
C THR A 72 31.12 -16.30 6.77
N ILE A 73 30.14 -16.20 5.87
CA ILE A 73 29.05 -15.23 5.96
C ILE A 73 28.20 -15.51 7.22
N LEU A 74 27.85 -16.79 7.43
CA LEU A 74 27.09 -17.24 8.59
C LEU A 74 27.81 -16.98 9.91
N SER A 75 29.09 -17.39 10.02
CA SER A 75 29.86 -17.19 11.25
C SER A 75 30.04 -15.71 11.60
N SER A 76 30.20 -14.84 10.59
CA SER A 76 30.23 -13.39 10.79
C SER A 76 28.91 -12.88 11.36
N TYR A 77 27.77 -13.29 10.80
CA TYR A 77 26.45 -12.89 11.30
C TYR A 77 26.16 -13.45 12.69
N GLN A 78 26.48 -14.71 12.96
CA GLN A 78 26.35 -15.32 14.29
C GLN A 78 27.16 -14.57 15.35
N ARG A 79 28.37 -14.09 15.00
CA ARG A 79 29.16 -13.23 15.89
C ARG A 79 28.46 -11.90 16.14
N ILE A 80 27.85 -11.29 15.12
CA ILE A 80 27.08 -10.04 15.28
C ILE A 80 25.89 -10.28 16.21
N GLU A 81 25.09 -11.33 16.00
CA GLU A 81 23.95 -11.64 16.86
C GLU A 81 24.38 -11.96 18.31
N ARG A 82 25.52 -12.62 18.50
CA ARG A 82 26.06 -12.95 19.83
C ARG A 82 26.68 -11.77 20.57
N THR A 83 27.31 -10.83 19.86
CA THR A 83 28.13 -9.78 20.48
C THR A 83 27.57 -8.37 20.32
N GLY A 84 26.68 -8.18 19.34
CA GLY A 84 26.17 -6.87 18.94
C GLY A 84 27.22 -6.02 18.21
N ASN A 85 28.45 -6.50 18.05
CA ASN A 85 29.54 -5.73 17.47
C ASN A 85 29.58 -5.91 15.95
N THR A 86 29.47 -4.80 15.23
CA THR A 86 29.47 -4.78 13.77
C THR A 86 30.03 -3.45 13.25
N SER A 87 29.97 -3.21 11.94
CA SER A 87 30.22 -1.90 11.35
C SER A 87 28.90 -1.18 11.09
N LYS A 88 28.89 0.16 11.07
CA LYS A 88 27.68 0.95 10.76
C LYS A 88 27.05 0.56 9.41
N VAL A 89 27.90 0.27 8.42
CA VAL A 89 27.48 -0.16 7.07
C VAL A 89 26.80 -1.53 7.10
N MET A 90 27.35 -2.48 7.87
CA MET A 90 26.70 -3.79 8.04
C MET A 90 25.43 -3.68 8.87
N ALA A 91 25.40 -2.86 9.92
CA ALA A 91 24.19 -2.59 10.69
C ALA A 91 23.08 -2.01 9.81
N ALA A 92 23.40 -1.07 8.91
CA ALA A 92 22.44 -0.50 7.96
C ALA A 92 21.90 -1.56 6.99
N ALA A 93 22.75 -2.43 6.45
CA ALA A 93 22.31 -3.52 5.59
C ALA A 93 21.42 -4.53 6.33
N VAL A 94 21.76 -4.90 7.56
CA VAL A 94 20.93 -5.78 8.41
C VAL A 94 19.59 -5.10 8.74
N ALA A 95 19.58 -3.79 9.02
CA ALA A 95 18.33 -3.06 9.25
C ALA A 95 17.44 -3.08 8.01
N GLN A 96 18.02 -2.92 6.82
CA GLN A 96 17.29 -3.00 5.56
C GLN A 96 16.71 -4.40 5.30
N VAL A 97 17.42 -5.48 5.66
CA VAL A 97 16.88 -6.86 5.56
C VAL A 97 15.64 -7.05 6.44
N PHE A 98 15.67 -6.52 7.65
CA PHE A 98 14.53 -6.60 8.58
C PHE A 98 13.51 -5.49 8.42
N GLU A 99 13.61 -4.69 7.36
CA GLU A 99 12.71 -3.56 7.10
C GLU A 99 12.56 -2.67 8.35
N THR A 100 13.71 -2.28 8.90
CA THR A 100 13.81 -1.48 10.12
C THR A 100 14.94 -0.45 10.02
N THR A 101 15.18 0.30 11.10
CA THR A 101 16.29 1.27 11.17
C THR A 101 17.41 0.78 12.07
N VAL A 102 18.58 1.36 11.86
CA VAL A 102 19.73 1.11 12.73
C VAL A 102 19.43 1.54 14.17
N GLU A 103 18.65 2.59 14.40
CA GLU A 103 18.24 3.02 15.74
C GLU A 103 17.42 1.94 16.46
N ILE A 104 16.45 1.31 15.78
CA ILE A 104 15.73 0.17 16.35
C ILE A 104 16.67 -1.00 16.63
N LEU A 105 17.61 -1.29 15.72
CA LEU A 105 18.63 -2.31 15.99
C LEU A 105 19.50 -1.97 17.20
N GLN A 106 19.66 -0.70 17.54
CA GLN A 106 20.40 -0.26 18.73
C GLN A 106 19.55 -0.25 20.01
N GLY A 107 18.29 -0.69 19.95
CA GLY A 107 17.37 -0.67 21.08
C GLY A 107 16.68 0.68 21.27
N GLY A 108 16.69 1.56 20.26
CA GLY A 108 15.91 2.80 20.29
C GLY A 108 14.41 2.52 20.35
N ASN A 109 13.66 3.47 20.93
CA ASN A 109 12.23 3.30 21.19
C ASN A 109 11.47 3.04 19.88
N VAL A 110 10.87 1.86 19.79
CA VAL A 110 9.78 1.57 18.85
C VAL A 110 8.57 2.34 19.36
N PRO A 111 7.82 3.06 18.50
CA PRO A 111 6.57 3.66 18.94
C PRO A 111 5.68 2.58 19.55
N GLU A 112 5.02 2.90 20.66
CA GLU A 112 4.08 1.99 21.30
C GLU A 112 2.95 1.61 20.32
N ASP A 113 2.47 0.36 20.39
CA ASP A 113 1.32 -0.07 19.59
C ASP A 113 0.08 0.72 20.04
N SER A 114 -0.72 1.18 19.08
CA SER A 114 -1.96 1.87 19.41
C SER A 114 -2.96 1.00 20.16
N ALA A 115 -2.93 -0.32 20.00
CA ALA A 115 -3.70 -1.21 20.88
C ALA A 115 -3.29 -1.06 22.34
N ASP A 116 -2.00 -1.00 22.62
CA ASP A 116 -1.48 -0.90 23.99
C ASP A 116 -1.81 0.46 24.59
N VAL A 117 -1.70 1.54 23.79
CA VAL A 117 -2.12 2.89 24.19
C VAL A 117 -3.63 2.92 24.53
N VAL A 118 -4.47 2.39 23.64
CA VAL A 118 -5.92 2.34 23.86
C VAL A 118 -6.25 1.48 25.08
N SER A 119 -5.63 0.32 25.25
CA SER A 119 -5.84 -0.55 26.41
C SER A 119 -5.40 0.11 27.72
N ARG A 120 -4.33 0.90 27.72
CA ARG A 120 -3.91 1.68 28.90
C ARG A 120 -4.93 2.76 29.26
N ILE A 121 -5.45 3.47 28.26
CA ILE A 121 -6.51 4.47 28.47
C ILE A 121 -7.78 3.77 28.97
N GLU A 122 -8.20 2.69 28.32
CA GLU A 122 -9.39 1.92 28.69
C GLU A 122 -9.30 1.41 30.14
N GLN A 123 -8.16 0.83 30.52
CA GLN A 123 -7.92 0.37 31.88
C GLN A 123 -8.07 1.52 32.88
N GLN A 124 -7.46 2.67 32.60
CA GLN A 124 -7.56 3.85 33.44
C GLN A 124 -9.02 4.32 33.58
N LEU A 125 -9.76 4.41 32.47
CA LEU A 125 -11.17 4.82 32.48
C LEU A 125 -12.03 3.85 33.29
N ARG A 126 -11.76 2.54 33.19
CA ARG A 126 -12.46 1.52 33.99
C ARG A 126 -12.14 1.67 35.48
N GLU A 127 -10.90 1.98 35.85
CA GLU A 127 -10.51 2.24 37.24
C GLU A 127 -11.20 3.50 37.79
N GLN A 128 -11.23 4.59 37.01
CA GLN A 128 -11.95 5.81 37.36
C GLN A 128 -13.47 5.57 37.50
N LYS A 129 -14.08 4.81 36.59
CA LYS A 129 -15.50 4.44 36.67
C LYS A 129 -15.79 3.60 37.93
N LYS A 130 -14.94 2.62 38.25
CA LYS A 130 -15.08 1.79 39.47
C LYS A 130 -14.97 2.61 40.76
N SER A 131 -14.14 3.65 40.78
CA SER A 131 -14.01 4.54 41.94
C SER A 131 -15.29 5.34 42.23
N GLY A 132 -16.15 5.54 41.23
CA GLY A 132 -17.46 6.20 41.34
C GLY A 132 -17.41 7.72 41.56
N SER A 133 -16.22 8.31 41.78
CA SER A 133 -16.07 9.74 42.11
C SER A 133 -15.92 10.66 40.91
N ASN A 134 -15.64 10.12 39.71
CA ASN A 134 -15.40 10.94 38.51
C ASN A 134 -16.71 11.24 37.77
N LEU A 135 -17.38 12.34 38.15
CA LEU A 135 -18.63 12.80 37.54
C LEU A 135 -18.46 13.26 36.08
N ALA A 136 -17.29 13.80 35.73
CA ALA A 136 -16.99 14.22 34.36
C ALA A 136 -16.99 13.01 33.41
N LEU A 137 -16.32 11.93 33.82
CA LEU A 137 -16.29 10.67 33.07
C LEU A 137 -17.69 10.07 32.91
N GLN A 138 -18.50 10.03 33.97
CA GLN A 138 -19.86 9.49 33.90
C GLN A 138 -20.73 10.24 32.88
N ARG A 139 -20.67 11.58 32.89
CA ARG A 139 -21.42 12.41 31.93
C ARG A 139 -20.93 12.20 30.50
N ALA A 140 -19.61 12.15 30.30
CA ALA A 140 -19.03 11.95 28.98
C ALA A 140 -19.38 10.57 28.39
N LEU A 141 -19.40 9.52 29.22
CA LEU A 141 -19.82 8.18 28.79
C LEU A 141 -21.30 8.15 28.38
N VAL A 142 -22.20 8.79 29.15
CA VAL A 142 -23.62 8.89 28.77
C VAL A 142 -23.77 9.59 27.43
N GLN A 143 -23.09 10.72 27.24
CA GLN A 143 -23.14 11.47 25.99
C GLN A 143 -22.56 10.67 24.81
N HIS A 144 -21.48 9.92 25.03
CA HIS A 144 -20.88 9.08 24.01
C HIS A 144 -21.83 7.94 23.59
N VAL A 145 -22.47 7.26 24.56
CA VAL A 145 -23.52 6.26 24.28
C VAL A 145 -24.68 6.87 23.49
N GLU A 146 -25.17 8.05 23.86
CA GLU A 146 -26.26 8.73 23.15
C GLU A 146 -25.89 9.09 21.70
N THR A 147 -24.62 9.41 21.45
CA THR A 147 -24.14 9.82 20.13
C THR A 147 -23.89 8.63 19.20
N TYR A 148 -23.44 7.49 19.74
CA TYR A 148 -22.94 6.36 18.94
C TYR A 148 -23.75 5.06 19.07
N SER A 149 -24.75 4.94 19.97
CA SER A 149 -25.45 3.67 20.16
C SER A 149 -26.66 3.45 19.23
N GLY A 150 -26.44 2.53 18.28
CA GLY A 150 -27.41 1.49 17.92
C GLY A 150 -26.79 0.14 18.28
N THR A 151 -27.13 -0.41 19.46
CA THR A 151 -26.83 -1.79 19.91
C THR A 151 -25.35 -2.21 20.00
N THR A 152 -24.62 -1.75 21.02
CA THR A 152 -23.30 -2.31 21.39
C THR A 152 -23.22 -2.66 22.89
N ASN A 153 -22.45 -3.70 23.22
CA ASN A 153 -22.17 -4.12 24.59
C ASN A 153 -21.45 -2.99 25.37
N GLU A 154 -21.66 -2.89 26.68
CA GLU A 154 -21.06 -1.85 27.54
C GLU A 154 -19.52 -1.86 27.48
N ASP A 155 -18.91 -3.05 27.28
CA ASP A 155 -17.47 -3.19 27.13
C ASP A 155 -16.93 -2.64 25.81
N ASP A 156 -17.65 -2.82 24.70
CA ASP A 156 -17.25 -2.29 23.39
C ASP A 156 -17.32 -0.75 23.40
N CYS A 157 -18.36 -0.20 24.04
CA CYS A 157 -18.52 1.25 24.20
C CYS A 157 -17.38 1.90 25.01
N MET A 158 -16.82 1.22 26.01
CA MET A 158 -15.69 1.75 26.77
C MET A 158 -14.41 1.80 25.94
N ARG A 159 -14.20 0.80 25.09
CA ARG A 159 -13.02 0.73 24.22
C ARG A 159 -13.08 1.80 23.12
N ASP A 160 -14.23 1.97 22.47
CA ASP A 160 -14.45 3.01 21.46
C ASP A 160 -14.23 4.40 22.07
N PHE A 161 -14.76 4.63 23.27
CA PHE A 161 -14.55 5.89 23.99
C PHE A 161 -13.07 6.12 24.36
N ALA A 162 -12.33 5.07 24.73
CA ALA A 162 -10.89 5.16 24.99
C ALA A 162 -10.10 5.53 23.71
N GLU A 163 -10.49 5.00 22.56
CA GLU A 163 -9.90 5.35 21.26
C GLU A 163 -10.13 6.83 20.92
N ASP A 164 -11.37 7.31 21.09
CA ASP A 164 -11.73 8.73 20.90
C ASP A 164 -10.96 9.67 21.83
N ILE A 165 -10.80 9.31 23.11
CA ILE A 165 -9.98 10.07 24.07
C ILE A 165 -8.52 10.07 23.61
N GLY A 166 -7.99 8.93 23.18
CA GLY A 166 -6.63 8.83 22.68
C GLY A 166 -6.38 9.74 21.48
N ALA A 167 -7.29 9.79 20.51
CA ALA A 167 -7.22 10.71 19.38
C ALA A 167 -7.29 12.19 19.80
N GLN A 168 -8.12 12.53 20.79
CA GLN A 168 -8.20 13.90 21.33
C GLN A 168 -6.91 14.31 22.05
N ILE A 169 -6.28 13.40 22.80
CA ILE A 169 -4.96 13.63 23.42
C ILE A 169 -3.93 13.99 22.36
N GLU A 170 -3.83 13.20 21.28
CA GLU A 170 -2.88 13.44 20.18
C GLU A 170 -3.06 14.84 19.56
N VAL A 171 -4.30 15.24 19.29
CA VAL A 171 -4.59 16.57 18.73
C VAL A 171 -4.23 17.69 19.71
N ALA A 172 -4.53 17.50 21.00
CA ALA A 172 -4.25 18.49 22.04
C ALA A 172 -2.73 18.65 22.27
N GLN A 173 -1.95 17.57 22.17
CA GLN A 173 -0.50 17.58 22.29
C GLN A 173 0.17 18.45 21.21
N ILE A 174 -0.14 18.21 19.92
CA ILE A 174 0.48 18.98 18.83
C ILE A 174 0.00 20.44 18.79
N GLY A 175 -1.26 20.68 19.13
CA GLY A 175 -1.85 22.02 19.18
C GLY A 175 -1.47 22.82 20.44
N GLN A 176 -0.78 22.20 21.41
CA GLN A 176 -0.50 22.76 22.74
C GLN A 176 -1.76 23.34 23.42
N ASN A 177 -2.91 22.66 23.26
CA ASN A 177 -4.19 23.13 23.77
C ASN A 177 -4.32 22.81 25.27
N SER A 178 -3.84 23.72 26.12
CA SER A 178 -3.83 23.52 27.57
C SER A 178 -5.21 23.33 28.19
N SER A 179 -6.25 23.99 27.64
CA SER A 179 -7.63 23.80 28.10
C SER A 179 -8.15 22.40 27.81
N GLU A 180 -7.81 21.85 26.64
CA GLU A 180 -8.23 20.51 26.27
C GLU A 180 -7.48 19.44 27.06
N ILE A 181 -6.17 19.63 27.29
CA ILE A 181 -5.39 18.76 28.17
C ILE A 181 -5.96 18.75 29.59
N ALA A 182 -6.38 19.91 30.14
CA ALA A 182 -6.99 19.98 31.46
C ALA A 182 -8.33 19.22 31.51
N ARG A 183 -9.17 19.34 30.48
CA ARG A 183 -10.42 18.58 30.37
C ARG A 183 -10.17 17.08 30.29
N LEU A 184 -9.20 16.65 29.48
CA LEU A 184 -8.81 15.25 29.34
C LEU A 184 -8.20 14.69 30.64
N ALA A 185 -7.48 15.52 31.41
CA ALA A 185 -6.96 15.17 32.74
C ALA A 185 -8.10 14.93 33.73
N GLU A 186 -9.12 15.78 33.74
CA GLU A 186 -10.31 15.58 34.58
C GLU A 186 -11.06 14.29 34.22
N LEU A 187 -11.17 13.97 32.93
CA LEU A 187 -11.85 12.76 32.43
C LEU A 187 -11.10 11.47 32.75
N THR A 188 -9.79 11.46 32.53
CA THR A 188 -8.95 10.26 32.68
C THR A 188 -8.40 10.08 34.09
N GLY A 189 -8.36 11.14 34.89
CA GLY A 189 -7.65 11.18 36.17
C GLY A 189 -6.12 11.15 36.03
N TRP A 190 -5.58 11.30 34.82
CA TRP A 190 -4.16 11.46 34.59
C TRP A 190 -3.71 12.90 34.81
N SER A 191 -2.44 13.07 35.18
CA SER A 191 -1.76 14.36 35.19
C SER A 191 -1.55 14.89 33.78
N ALA A 192 -1.37 16.21 33.66
CA ALA A 192 -1.02 16.83 32.38
C ALA A 192 0.31 16.26 31.83
N GLU A 193 1.26 15.94 32.70
CA GLU A 193 2.54 15.33 32.32
C GLU A 193 2.35 13.91 31.74
N GLN A 194 1.44 13.11 32.29
CA GLN A 194 1.10 11.79 31.75
C GLN A 194 0.42 11.92 30.38
N LEU A 195 -0.47 12.89 30.21
CA LEU A 195 -1.14 13.16 28.94
C LEU A 195 -0.22 13.78 27.88
N GLN A 196 0.96 14.26 28.25
CA GLN A 196 1.96 14.79 27.32
C GLN A 196 2.98 13.73 26.88
N GLN A 197 2.81 12.47 27.30
CA GLN A 197 3.66 11.39 26.81
C GLN A 197 3.39 11.11 25.33
N PRO A 198 4.44 10.97 24.51
CA PRO A 198 4.34 11.16 23.06
C PRO A 198 3.89 9.91 22.27
N ASP A 199 3.21 8.97 22.94
CA ASP A 199 2.68 7.76 22.31
C ASP A 199 1.19 7.95 22.01
N GLY A 200 0.79 7.56 20.81
CA GLY A 200 -0.47 7.99 20.23
C GLY A 200 -1.16 6.92 19.39
N VAL A 201 -2.50 6.97 19.40
CA VAL A 201 -3.40 6.03 18.73
C VAL A 201 -3.23 6.02 17.21
N HIS A 202 -3.22 7.18 16.56
CA HIS A 202 -3.07 7.28 15.11
C HIS A 202 -1.64 7.64 14.71
N GLY A 203 -0.95 8.39 15.57
CA GLY A 203 0.35 9.00 15.32
C GLY A 203 0.28 10.17 14.35
N HIS A 204 1.27 11.05 14.44
CA HIS A 204 1.41 12.16 13.50
C HIS A 204 2.27 11.74 12.33
N TRP A 205 1.97 12.32 11.16
CA TRP A 205 2.69 12.04 9.93
C TRP A 205 3.05 13.34 9.25
N LEU A 206 4.34 13.52 8.96
CA LEU A 206 4.78 14.59 8.08
C LEU A 206 4.58 14.12 6.63
N LEU A 207 3.88 14.91 5.82
CA LEU A 207 3.67 14.68 4.40
C LEU A 207 4.27 15.84 3.59
N LEU A 208 5.23 15.49 2.73
CA LEU A 208 5.85 16.38 1.75
C LEU A 208 5.24 16.08 0.39
N THR A 209 4.55 17.05 -0.18
CA THR A 209 3.90 16.92 -1.48
C THR A 209 4.61 17.83 -2.48
N SER A 210 4.91 17.33 -3.67
CA SER A 210 5.31 18.16 -4.80
C SER A 210 4.43 17.91 -6.01
N VAL A 211 3.87 18.98 -6.56
CA VAL A 211 3.02 18.97 -7.75
C VAL A 211 3.66 19.90 -8.77
N TYR A 212 4.18 19.34 -9.86
CA TYR A 212 4.75 20.13 -10.97
C TYR A 212 5.81 21.16 -10.52
N GLY A 213 6.57 20.84 -9.48
CA GLY A 213 7.59 21.70 -8.89
C GLY A 213 7.11 22.60 -7.74
N SER A 214 5.80 22.81 -7.59
CA SER A 214 5.24 23.37 -6.35
C SER A 214 5.47 22.40 -5.21
N ARG A 215 5.71 22.89 -3.99
CA ARG A 215 6.00 22.07 -2.81
C ARG A 215 5.13 22.51 -1.64
N GLU A 216 4.56 21.53 -0.98
CA GLU A 216 3.73 21.68 0.22
C GLU A 216 4.25 20.73 1.30
N THR A 217 4.08 21.13 2.56
CA THR A 217 4.48 20.36 3.72
C THR A 217 3.38 20.48 4.76
N GLU A 218 2.82 19.35 5.16
CA GLU A 218 1.73 19.28 6.13
C GLU A 218 2.02 18.22 7.19
N ILE A 219 1.46 18.39 8.38
CA ILE A 219 1.40 17.35 9.40
C ILE A 219 -0.04 16.90 9.49
N VAL A 220 -0.25 15.59 9.36
CA VAL A 220 -1.58 14.97 9.36
C VAL A 220 -1.66 13.89 10.45
N LEU A 221 -2.88 13.58 10.88
CA LEU A 221 -3.15 12.59 11.92
C LEU A 221 -3.48 11.23 11.28
N GLY A 222 -2.62 10.25 11.49
CA GLY A 222 -2.79 8.88 11.02
C GLY A 222 -2.57 8.63 9.53
N VAL A 223 -2.42 7.35 9.20
CA VAL A 223 -2.25 6.85 7.83
C VAL A 223 -3.44 7.20 6.93
N SER A 224 -4.66 7.17 7.46
CA SER A 224 -5.88 7.49 6.71
C SER A 224 -5.84 8.91 6.12
N ALA A 225 -5.32 9.88 6.88
CA ALA A 225 -5.19 11.26 6.41
C ALA A 225 -4.10 11.39 5.33
N VAL A 226 -2.98 10.67 5.46
CA VAL A 226 -1.95 10.58 4.40
C VAL A 226 -2.57 10.03 3.12
N MET A 227 -3.29 8.92 3.20
CA MET A 227 -3.96 8.27 2.07
C MET A 227 -5.00 9.19 1.43
N TYR A 228 -5.81 9.88 2.23
CA TYR A 228 -6.77 10.86 1.75
C TYR A 228 -6.09 11.98 0.95
N ARG A 229 -5.01 12.57 1.48
CA ARG A 229 -4.29 13.67 0.83
C ARG A 229 -3.62 13.27 -0.48
N ILE A 230 -3.05 12.07 -0.53
CA ILE A 230 -2.52 11.50 -1.78
C ILE A 230 -3.66 11.40 -2.81
N ARG A 231 -4.77 10.74 -2.44
CA ARG A 231 -5.92 10.53 -3.34
C ARG A 231 -6.52 11.85 -3.84
N GLU A 232 -6.73 12.81 -2.95
CA GLU A 232 -7.26 14.14 -3.26
C GLU A 232 -6.35 14.88 -4.25
N THR A 233 -5.04 14.89 -3.99
CA THR A 233 -4.06 15.57 -4.84
C THR A 233 -3.97 14.92 -6.22
N VAL A 234 -3.95 13.58 -6.28
CA VAL A 234 -3.91 12.83 -7.54
C VAL A 234 -5.19 13.05 -8.33
N GLY A 235 -6.34 12.95 -7.68
CA GLY A 235 -7.64 13.22 -8.29
C GLY A 235 -7.74 14.63 -8.86
N LYS A 236 -7.05 15.62 -8.28
CA LYS A 236 -7.01 17.00 -8.78
C LYS A 236 -6.03 17.20 -9.93
N TRP A 237 -4.83 16.62 -9.84
CA TRP A 237 -3.69 17.02 -10.69
C TRP A 237 -3.24 15.96 -11.71
N ALA A 238 -3.61 14.69 -11.55
CA ALA A 238 -3.16 13.58 -12.40
C ALA A 238 -4.23 13.04 -13.36
N LYS A 239 -5.19 13.88 -13.77
CA LYS A 239 -6.20 13.54 -14.79
C LYS A 239 -5.63 13.67 -16.21
N TRP A 240 -4.76 12.73 -16.59
CA TRP A 240 -4.15 12.73 -17.92
C TRP A 240 -4.90 11.83 -18.89
N PRO A 241 -5.08 12.23 -20.17
CA PRO A 241 -5.74 11.40 -21.16
C PRO A 241 -4.91 10.15 -21.52
N GLN A 242 -3.59 10.23 -21.39
CA GLN A 242 -2.69 9.11 -21.64
C GLN A 242 -2.94 7.97 -20.66
N SER A 243 -2.81 6.73 -21.14
CA SER A 243 -2.99 5.54 -20.32
C SER A 243 -1.72 5.06 -19.65
N ASP A 244 -0.53 5.35 -20.17
CA ASP A 244 0.73 4.80 -19.66
C ASP A 244 1.24 5.48 -18.38
N VAL A 245 0.31 5.96 -17.53
CA VAL A 245 0.61 6.55 -16.23
C VAL A 245 1.36 5.53 -15.40
N ARG A 246 2.40 6.01 -14.69
CA ARG A 246 3.20 5.18 -13.79
C ARG A 246 3.11 5.66 -12.36
N ILE A 247 2.82 4.75 -11.44
CA ILE A 247 2.98 4.95 -10.00
C ILE A 247 4.14 4.09 -9.50
N THR A 248 5.09 4.71 -8.79
CA THR A 248 6.24 4.06 -8.17
C THR A 248 6.17 4.25 -6.67
N LEU A 249 6.15 3.15 -5.94
CA LEU A 249 6.26 3.13 -4.49
C LEU A 249 7.71 2.83 -4.10
N ARG A 250 8.27 3.60 -3.17
CA ARG A 250 9.61 3.36 -2.63
C ARG A 250 9.57 3.49 -1.12
N ARG A 251 10.33 2.65 -0.44
CA ARG A 251 10.44 2.67 1.03
C ARG A 251 11.90 2.75 1.41
N SER A 252 12.23 3.74 2.23
CA SER A 252 13.54 3.93 2.84
C SER A 252 13.31 4.36 4.28
N LEU A 253 13.00 3.37 5.13
CA LEU A 253 12.52 3.60 6.49
C LEU A 253 13.42 4.60 7.26
N PRO A 254 12.79 5.55 7.98
CA PRO A 254 11.35 5.63 8.29
C PRO A 254 10.46 6.22 7.17
N TRP A 255 11.03 6.57 6.02
CA TRP A 255 10.32 7.27 4.94
C TRP A 255 9.65 6.33 3.93
N PHE A 256 8.49 6.79 3.45
CA PHE A 256 7.78 6.24 2.31
C PHE A 256 7.69 7.30 1.21
N HIS A 257 7.73 6.84 -0.04
CA HIS A 257 7.68 7.70 -1.21
C HIS A 257 6.71 7.15 -2.25
N VAL A 258 5.94 8.04 -2.85
CA VAL A 258 5.04 7.77 -3.96
C VAL A 258 5.38 8.74 -5.07
N ASP A 259 5.78 8.23 -6.22
CA ASP A 259 6.02 9.03 -7.42
C ASP A 259 5.01 8.69 -8.50
N ILE A 260 4.40 9.70 -9.10
CA ILE A 260 3.46 9.57 -10.21
C ILE A 260 3.97 10.40 -11.36
N VAL A 261 4.31 9.75 -12.48
CA VAL A 261 5.00 10.41 -13.60
C VAL A 261 4.10 10.41 -14.83
N HIS A 262 3.99 11.58 -15.47
CA HIS A 262 3.28 11.72 -16.73
C HIS A 262 4.00 10.90 -17.81
N PRO A 263 3.26 10.16 -18.65
CA PRO A 263 3.85 9.21 -19.60
C PRO A 263 4.88 9.86 -20.55
N CYS A 264 4.53 11.01 -21.11
CA CYS A 264 5.38 11.69 -22.10
C CYS A 264 6.20 12.87 -21.54
N ILE A 265 5.81 13.43 -20.39
CA ILE A 265 6.30 14.73 -19.93
C ILE A 265 6.97 14.59 -18.56
N LYS A 266 8.28 14.32 -18.53
CA LYS A 266 9.04 14.00 -17.29
C LYS A 266 8.95 15.05 -16.17
N HIS A 267 8.72 16.32 -16.48
CA HIS A 267 8.57 17.38 -15.47
C HIS A 267 7.16 17.44 -14.88
N ARG A 268 6.16 16.85 -15.55
CA ARG A 268 4.83 16.64 -15.02
C ARG A 268 4.85 15.39 -14.15
N ARG A 269 5.18 15.58 -12.88
CA ARG A 269 5.16 14.53 -11.86
C ARG A 269 4.54 15.04 -10.57
N LEU A 270 3.96 14.10 -9.83
CA LEU A 270 3.54 14.29 -8.46
C LEU A 270 4.45 13.42 -7.60
N THR A 271 4.97 13.96 -6.52
CA THR A 271 5.80 13.18 -5.58
C THR A 271 5.29 13.41 -4.17
N PHE A 272 5.09 12.34 -3.44
CA PHE A 272 4.72 12.35 -2.03
C PHE A 272 5.84 11.67 -1.25
N SER A 273 6.28 12.29 -0.17
CA SER A 273 7.23 11.67 0.76
C SER A 273 6.70 11.87 2.17
N PHE A 274 6.54 10.79 2.92
CA PHE A 274 5.93 10.88 4.24
C PHE A 274 6.59 9.96 5.25
N VAL A 275 6.48 10.36 6.51
CA VAL A 275 7.16 9.72 7.63
C VAL A 275 6.35 9.90 8.91
N ARG A 276 6.28 8.88 9.75
CA ARG A 276 5.69 8.99 11.09
C ARG A 276 6.57 9.92 11.92
N CYS A 277 5.96 10.88 12.59
CA CYS A 277 6.64 11.85 13.41
C CYS A 277 6.07 11.85 14.83
N ARG A 278 6.93 12.14 15.78
CA ARG A 278 6.62 12.20 17.19
C ARG A 278 7.00 13.57 17.75
N PRO A 279 6.08 14.31 18.39
CA PRO A 279 6.42 15.56 19.03
C PRO A 279 7.30 15.29 20.26
N GLU A 280 8.41 16.01 20.37
CA GLU A 280 9.28 16.06 21.53
C GLU A 280 9.54 17.53 21.92
N VAL A 281 10.05 17.77 23.14
CA VAL A 281 10.36 19.12 23.63
C VAL A 281 11.32 19.87 22.69
N SER A 282 12.22 19.15 22.02
CA SER A 282 13.17 19.73 21.05
C SER A 282 12.63 19.87 19.63
N GLY A 283 11.40 19.45 19.36
CA GLY A 283 10.78 19.46 18.03
C GLY A 283 10.26 18.10 17.59
N LEU A 284 10.06 17.90 16.29
CA LEU A 284 9.56 16.64 15.74
C LEU A 284 10.70 15.65 15.53
N LYS A 285 10.53 14.43 16.06
CA LYS A 285 11.41 13.29 15.80
C LYS A 285 10.77 12.38 14.76
N TRP A 286 11.52 11.99 13.73
CA TRP A 286 11.10 10.98 12.77
C TRP A 286 11.25 9.59 13.39
N VAL A 287 10.20 8.80 13.32
CA VAL A 287 10.16 7.45 13.89
C VAL A 287 9.68 6.45 12.85
N ASN A 288 10.03 5.18 13.03
CA ASN A 288 9.47 4.15 12.18
C ASN A 288 7.96 4.05 12.39
N PRO A 289 7.21 3.65 11.35
CA PRO A 289 5.82 3.22 11.53
C PRO A 289 5.76 2.01 12.47
N THR A 290 4.67 1.92 13.23
CA THR A 290 4.26 0.69 13.92
C THR A 290 3.89 -0.40 12.91
N TRP A 291 3.76 -1.65 13.34
CA TRP A 291 3.27 -2.71 12.46
C TRP A 291 1.84 -2.42 11.95
N ARG A 292 1.00 -1.80 12.80
CA ARG A 292 -0.37 -1.42 12.44
C ARG A 292 -0.41 -0.31 11.40
N ASP A 293 0.49 0.67 11.53
CA ASP A 293 0.67 1.69 10.48
C ASP A 293 1.02 1.04 9.15
N GLN A 294 1.98 0.11 9.14
CA GLN A 294 2.39 -0.60 7.94
C GLN A 294 1.22 -1.41 7.34
N PHE A 295 0.46 -2.09 8.19
CA PHE A 295 -0.74 -2.84 7.77
C PHE A 295 -1.77 -1.94 7.07
N TRP A 296 -2.10 -0.79 7.65
CA TRP A 296 -3.08 0.14 7.07
C TRP A 296 -2.52 1.03 5.95
N LEU A 297 -1.20 1.05 5.76
CA LEU A 297 -0.55 1.84 4.73
C LEU A 297 -0.23 1.00 3.51
N GLU A 298 0.53 -0.09 3.66
CA GLU A 298 1.22 -0.72 2.55
C GLU A 298 0.25 -1.40 1.58
N GLU A 299 -0.58 -2.32 2.05
CA GLU A 299 -1.56 -3.00 1.19
C GLU A 299 -2.61 -2.01 0.64
N PRO A 300 -3.24 -1.12 1.43
CA PRO A 300 -4.19 -0.15 0.89
C PRO A 300 -3.59 0.83 -0.11
N LEU A 301 -2.33 1.23 0.04
CA LEU A 301 -1.63 2.08 -0.92
C LEU A 301 -1.27 1.33 -2.20
N GLN A 302 -0.84 0.07 -2.10
CA GLN A 302 -0.60 -0.78 -3.26
C GLN A 302 -1.90 -1.01 -4.04
N ASN A 303 -2.99 -1.38 -3.37
CA ASN A 303 -4.30 -1.60 -3.99
C ASN A 303 -4.82 -0.34 -4.69
N TRP A 304 -4.71 0.82 -4.02
CA TRP A 304 -5.05 2.10 -4.64
C TRP A 304 -4.17 2.41 -5.86
N ALA A 305 -2.86 2.19 -5.77
CA ALA A 305 -1.95 2.43 -6.88
C ALA A 305 -2.29 1.53 -8.07
N PHE A 306 -2.58 0.24 -7.81
CA PHE A 306 -2.97 -0.75 -8.81
C PHE A 306 -4.21 -0.35 -9.61
N SER A 307 -5.18 0.31 -8.97
CA SER A 307 -6.42 0.77 -9.63
C SER A 307 -6.34 2.15 -10.27
N ASN A 308 -5.25 2.89 -10.03
CA ASN A 308 -5.05 4.26 -10.54
C ASN A 308 -3.95 4.35 -11.59
N THR A 309 -3.36 3.22 -12.00
CA THR A 309 -2.23 3.18 -12.91
C THR A 309 -2.31 2.00 -13.86
N ASN A 310 -1.54 2.07 -14.94
CA ASN A 310 -1.32 0.94 -15.84
C ASN A 310 0.14 0.46 -15.81
N PHE A 311 1.01 1.18 -15.10
CA PHE A 311 2.37 0.76 -14.79
C PHE A 311 2.66 1.01 -13.31
N PHE A 312 2.95 -0.06 -12.59
CA PHE A 312 3.17 -0.04 -11.16
C PHE A 312 4.61 -0.47 -10.85
N THR A 313 5.18 0.14 -9.82
CA THR A 313 6.40 -0.37 -9.19
C THR A 313 6.17 -0.46 -7.70
N GLY A 314 6.19 -1.68 -7.17
CA GLY A 314 5.92 -1.96 -5.75
C GLY A 314 7.08 -1.59 -4.84
N PHE A 315 6.86 -1.69 -3.53
CA PHE A 315 7.93 -1.49 -2.53
C PHE A 315 9.08 -2.48 -2.67
N ASP A 316 8.83 -3.65 -3.25
CA ASP A 316 9.83 -4.66 -3.60
C ASP A 316 10.64 -4.32 -4.86
N GLY A 317 10.33 -3.20 -5.52
CA GLY A 317 10.98 -2.73 -6.74
C GLY A 317 10.55 -3.48 -8.00
N LYS A 318 9.62 -4.44 -7.93
CA LYS A 318 9.11 -5.13 -9.11
C LYS A 318 8.27 -4.19 -9.95
N VAL A 319 8.48 -4.25 -11.27
CA VAL A 319 7.75 -3.45 -12.25
C VAL A 319 6.66 -4.31 -12.87
N MET A 320 5.43 -3.79 -12.94
CA MET A 320 4.28 -4.50 -13.50
C MET A 320 3.46 -3.55 -14.39
N PRO A 321 3.09 -3.94 -15.62
CA PRO A 321 3.66 -5.06 -16.36
C PRO A 321 5.14 -4.78 -16.75
N GLU A 322 5.94 -5.83 -16.91
CA GLU A 322 7.28 -5.72 -17.49
C GLU A 322 7.21 -5.49 -19.01
N ASP A 323 6.30 -6.18 -19.69
CA ASP A 323 6.02 -6.01 -21.12
C ASP A 323 4.52 -6.02 -21.39
N VAL A 324 3.99 -4.90 -21.86
CA VAL A 324 2.56 -4.71 -22.20
C VAL A 324 2.07 -5.77 -23.21
N ARG A 325 2.94 -6.30 -24.07
CA ARG A 325 2.56 -7.32 -25.06
C ARG A 325 2.33 -8.71 -24.44
N ARG A 326 2.68 -8.89 -23.17
CA ARG A 326 2.42 -10.10 -22.39
C ARG A 326 1.13 -10.02 -21.57
N LEU A 327 0.40 -8.91 -21.68
CA LEU A 327 -0.89 -8.78 -21.03
C LEU A 327 -1.92 -9.75 -21.63
N ARG A 328 -2.78 -10.28 -20.77
CA ARG A 328 -3.93 -11.12 -21.10
C ARG A 328 -5.09 -10.75 -20.20
N PHE A 329 -6.31 -10.91 -20.72
CA PHE A 329 -7.48 -10.98 -19.85
C PHE A 329 -7.62 -12.39 -19.30
N ARG A 330 -7.72 -12.50 -17.98
CA ARG A 330 -8.11 -13.72 -17.28
C ARG A 330 -9.62 -13.67 -17.07
N VAL A 331 -10.32 -14.73 -17.45
CA VAL A 331 -11.76 -14.90 -17.28
C VAL A 331 -11.99 -16.02 -16.28
N LEU A 332 -12.57 -15.67 -15.14
CA LEU A 332 -12.97 -16.60 -14.08
C LEU A 332 -14.47 -16.87 -14.20
N GLU A 333 -14.85 -18.11 -14.49
CA GLU A 333 -16.25 -18.51 -14.49
C GLU A 333 -16.67 -19.05 -13.12
N ARG A 334 -17.78 -18.54 -12.60
CA ARG A 334 -18.39 -18.94 -11.33
C ARG A 334 -19.72 -19.63 -11.57
N VAL A 335 -19.87 -20.84 -11.02
CA VAL A 335 -21.17 -21.51 -10.89
C VAL A 335 -21.70 -21.28 -9.48
N ALA A 336 -23.02 -21.22 -9.34
CA ALA A 336 -23.71 -20.90 -8.10
C ALA A 336 -23.06 -21.59 -6.88
N LYS A 337 -22.69 -20.78 -5.87
CA LYS A 337 -21.85 -21.08 -4.69
C LYS A 337 -20.37 -20.64 -4.77
N GLY A 338 -20.10 -19.51 -5.41
CA GLY A 338 -18.99 -18.62 -5.04
C GLY A 338 -17.62 -18.95 -5.61
N GLU A 339 -17.21 -20.23 -5.65
CA GLU A 339 -15.87 -20.60 -6.14
C GLU A 339 -15.78 -20.56 -7.68
N PRO A 340 -14.66 -20.05 -8.24
CA PRO A 340 -14.42 -20.15 -9.68
C PRO A 340 -14.26 -21.63 -10.06
N GLN A 341 -14.99 -22.08 -11.07
CA GLN A 341 -14.90 -23.46 -11.57
C GLN A 341 -13.90 -23.61 -12.71
N ARG A 342 -13.79 -22.58 -13.55
CA ARG A 342 -12.94 -22.58 -14.74
C ARG A 342 -12.22 -21.25 -14.88
N VAL A 343 -10.98 -21.33 -15.34
CA VAL A 343 -10.16 -20.17 -15.68
C VAL A 343 -9.83 -20.25 -17.15
N ALA A 344 -10.10 -19.17 -17.89
CA ALA A 344 -9.67 -19.00 -19.26
C ALA A 344 -8.81 -17.76 -19.40
N TYR A 345 -8.00 -17.73 -20.44
CA TYR A 345 -7.22 -16.57 -20.83
C TYR A 345 -7.56 -16.22 -22.27
N VAL A 346 -7.70 -14.93 -22.57
CA VAL A 346 -7.88 -14.49 -23.96
C VAL A 346 -6.60 -14.81 -24.73
N LYS A 347 -6.73 -15.70 -25.72
CA LYS A 347 -5.63 -16.09 -26.58
C LYS A 347 -5.36 -14.97 -27.58
N SER A 348 -4.28 -14.22 -27.38
CA SER A 348 -3.76 -13.25 -28.32
C SER A 348 -2.25 -13.21 -28.16
N ASP A 349 -1.51 -13.27 -29.27
CA ASP A 349 -0.09 -12.97 -29.26
C ASP A 349 0.12 -11.54 -29.73
N LEU A 350 0.00 -10.59 -28.80
CA LEU A 350 0.22 -9.17 -29.08
C LEU A 350 1.60 -8.87 -29.69
N LYS A 351 2.61 -9.76 -29.57
CA LYS A 351 3.90 -9.56 -30.23
C LYS A 351 3.86 -9.87 -31.72
N GLU A 352 3.07 -10.86 -32.12
CA GLU A 352 2.88 -11.22 -33.53
C GLU A 352 1.80 -10.36 -34.18
N GLU A 353 0.75 -10.03 -33.42
CA GLU A 353 -0.46 -9.34 -33.90
C GLU A 353 -0.30 -7.81 -33.99
N LEU A 354 0.53 -7.19 -33.14
CA LEU A 354 0.77 -5.74 -33.18
C LEU A 354 2.06 -5.41 -33.97
N PRO A 355 1.98 -4.67 -35.10
CA PRO A 355 3.17 -4.19 -35.80
C PRO A 355 4.03 -3.32 -34.88
N GLU A 356 5.33 -3.61 -34.82
CA GLU A 356 6.28 -2.93 -33.90
C GLU A 356 6.29 -1.41 -34.11
N GLN A 357 6.17 -0.94 -35.36
CA GLN A 357 6.10 0.49 -35.65
C GLN A 357 4.89 1.17 -35.00
N ASN A 358 3.72 0.53 -35.05
CA ASN A 358 2.50 1.05 -34.40
C ASN A 358 2.69 1.04 -32.89
N PHE A 359 3.17 -0.06 -32.32
CA PHE A 359 3.42 -0.17 -30.89
C PHE A 359 4.37 0.92 -30.38
N GLN A 360 5.47 1.18 -31.09
CA GLN A 360 6.43 2.23 -30.72
C GLN A 360 5.84 3.64 -30.83
N SER A 361 4.99 3.91 -31.82
CA SER A 361 4.28 5.19 -31.94
C SER A 361 3.39 5.43 -30.72
N PHE A 362 2.51 4.48 -30.40
CA PHE A 362 1.61 4.58 -29.24
C PHE A 362 2.38 4.66 -27.92
N LYS A 363 3.50 3.94 -27.80
CA LYS A 363 4.37 4.02 -26.63
C LYS A 363 5.01 5.40 -26.46
N SER A 364 5.41 6.05 -27.55
CA SER A 364 5.97 7.40 -27.51
C SER A 364 4.94 8.46 -27.08
N GLU A 365 3.67 8.20 -27.37
CA GLU A 365 2.52 9.01 -26.99
C GLU A 365 1.94 8.67 -25.61
N GLY A 366 2.48 7.65 -24.95
CA GLY A 366 2.02 7.21 -23.64
C GLY A 366 0.68 6.47 -23.66
N ASN A 367 0.38 5.77 -24.76
CA ASN A 367 -0.88 5.06 -24.98
C ASN A 367 -0.69 3.57 -25.33
N SER A 368 0.49 3.00 -25.08
CA SER A 368 0.78 1.60 -25.42
C SER A 368 -0.11 0.61 -24.68
N HIS A 369 -0.45 0.90 -23.42
CA HIS A 369 -1.37 0.08 -22.64
C HIS A 369 -2.78 0.11 -23.22
N SER A 370 -3.31 1.29 -23.56
CA SER A 370 -4.63 1.39 -24.22
C SER A 370 -4.70 0.62 -25.53
N LEU A 371 -3.64 0.66 -26.35
CA LEU A 371 -3.58 -0.10 -27.59
C LEU A 371 -3.73 -1.61 -27.32
N ALA A 372 -2.95 -2.15 -26.40
CA ALA A 372 -3.00 -3.56 -26.03
C ALA A 372 -4.36 -3.96 -25.43
N ILE A 373 -4.89 -3.16 -24.51
CA ILE A 373 -6.18 -3.42 -23.87
C ILE A 373 -7.34 -3.38 -24.87
N ASN A 374 -7.34 -2.45 -25.82
CA ASN A 374 -8.36 -2.40 -26.87
C ASN A 374 -8.29 -3.64 -27.76
N TRP A 375 -7.08 -4.07 -28.12
CA TRP A 375 -6.89 -5.28 -28.92
C TRP A 375 -7.41 -6.53 -28.18
N LEU A 376 -6.99 -6.71 -26.93
CA LEU A 376 -7.46 -7.80 -26.07
C LEU A 376 -8.98 -7.72 -25.83
N GLY A 377 -9.54 -6.52 -25.70
CA GLY A 377 -10.96 -6.29 -25.46
C GLY A 377 -11.84 -6.77 -26.62
N ASN A 378 -11.42 -6.53 -27.86
CA ASN A 378 -12.11 -7.04 -29.05
C ASN A 378 -12.06 -8.57 -29.13
N GLY A 379 -10.92 -9.17 -28.81
CA GLY A 379 -10.80 -10.64 -28.71
C GLY A 379 -11.69 -11.20 -27.60
N LEU A 380 -11.69 -10.57 -26.43
CA LEU A 380 -12.54 -10.93 -25.29
C LEU A 380 -14.03 -10.88 -25.64
N ALA A 381 -14.50 -9.81 -26.30
CA ALA A 381 -15.91 -9.66 -26.70
C ALA A 381 -16.36 -10.79 -27.62
N ARG A 382 -15.57 -11.08 -28.66
CA ARG A 382 -15.83 -12.17 -29.61
C ARG A 382 -15.82 -13.53 -28.92
N ALA A 383 -14.83 -13.77 -28.06
CA ALA A 383 -14.65 -15.07 -27.42
C ALA A 383 -15.68 -15.35 -26.32
N LEU A 384 -16.19 -14.31 -25.63
CA LEU A 384 -17.26 -14.46 -24.62
C LEU A 384 -18.66 -14.53 -25.23
N ALA A 385 -18.91 -13.94 -26.41
CA ALA A 385 -20.26 -13.85 -26.98
C ALA A 385 -21.01 -15.21 -27.06
N PRO A 386 -20.38 -16.32 -27.49
CA PRO A 386 -21.04 -17.64 -27.50
C PRO A 386 -21.50 -18.11 -26.12
N HIS A 387 -20.77 -17.73 -25.05
CA HIS A 387 -21.04 -18.16 -23.68
C HIS A 387 -22.19 -17.40 -23.01
N LEU A 388 -22.64 -16.28 -23.60
CA LEU A 388 -23.77 -15.49 -23.11
C LEU A 388 -25.08 -15.76 -23.87
N THR A 389 -25.10 -16.75 -24.77
CA THR A 389 -26.28 -17.08 -25.58
C THR A 389 -27.36 -17.82 -24.80
N ALA A 390 -27.01 -18.45 -23.67
CA ALA A 390 -27.93 -19.21 -22.83
C ALA A 390 -29.10 -18.38 -22.25
N TYR A 391 -28.94 -17.06 -22.19
CA TYR A 391 -29.99 -16.13 -21.76
C TYR A 391 -30.10 -14.93 -22.71
N PRO A 392 -31.28 -14.29 -22.80
CA PRO A 392 -31.45 -13.04 -23.54
C PRO A 392 -30.52 -11.92 -23.05
N PRO A 393 -30.13 -10.95 -23.90
CA PRO A 393 -29.24 -9.84 -23.54
C PRO A 393 -29.70 -9.07 -22.29
N GLU A 394 -31.01 -8.88 -22.11
CA GLU A 394 -31.59 -8.16 -20.97
C GLU A 394 -31.37 -8.82 -19.61
N CYS A 395 -30.97 -10.11 -19.59
CA CYS A 395 -30.61 -10.83 -18.37
C CYS A 395 -29.16 -10.59 -17.95
N TRP A 396 -28.32 -10.03 -18.83
CA TRP A 396 -26.91 -9.84 -18.56
C TRP A 396 -26.63 -8.40 -18.14
N LYS A 397 -25.83 -8.23 -17.08
CA LYS A 397 -25.35 -6.94 -16.63
C LYS A 397 -23.83 -6.97 -16.53
N ILE A 398 -23.18 -6.02 -17.17
CA ILE A 398 -21.74 -5.82 -17.04
C ILE A 398 -21.54 -4.71 -16.01
N ARG A 399 -20.63 -4.93 -15.07
CA ARG A 399 -20.30 -3.95 -14.04
C ARG A 399 -18.80 -3.78 -13.93
N PRO A 400 -18.26 -2.57 -14.16
CA PRO A 400 -16.88 -2.29 -13.81
C PRO A 400 -16.74 -2.29 -12.29
N GLY A 401 -15.67 -2.91 -11.80
CA GLY A 401 -15.21 -2.87 -10.41
C GLY A 401 -13.74 -2.43 -10.35
N THR A 402 -13.18 -2.37 -9.15
CA THR A 402 -11.78 -1.98 -8.96
C THR A 402 -10.85 -3.03 -9.60
N CYS A 403 -10.10 -2.62 -10.64
CA CYS A 403 -9.21 -3.49 -11.42
C CYS A 403 -9.86 -4.72 -12.09
N HIS A 404 -11.19 -4.79 -12.20
CA HIS A 404 -11.86 -5.96 -12.78
C HIS A 404 -13.23 -5.62 -13.39
N ILE A 405 -13.75 -6.49 -14.24
CA ILE A 405 -15.12 -6.44 -14.76
C ILE A 405 -15.89 -7.65 -14.23
N ALA A 406 -17.10 -7.43 -13.73
CA ALA A 406 -18.03 -8.49 -13.37
C ALA A 406 -19.15 -8.58 -14.42
N ILE A 407 -19.41 -9.78 -14.93
CA ILE A 407 -20.59 -10.10 -15.76
C ILE A 407 -21.56 -10.89 -14.88
N LEU A 408 -22.72 -10.28 -14.65
CA LEU A 408 -23.77 -10.81 -13.79
C LEU A 408 -24.93 -11.32 -14.63
N LEU A 409 -25.51 -12.41 -14.17
CA LEU A 409 -26.82 -12.86 -14.60
C LEU A 409 -27.87 -12.34 -13.62
N ASP A 410 -28.78 -11.50 -14.09
CA ASP A 410 -29.90 -10.92 -13.36
C ASP A 410 -31.18 -11.15 -14.15
N ILE A 411 -31.82 -12.30 -13.90
CA ILE A 411 -33.00 -12.73 -14.66
C ILE A 411 -34.23 -11.94 -14.18
N PRO A 412 -34.88 -11.14 -15.04
CA PRO A 412 -36.11 -10.44 -14.68
C PRO A 412 -37.22 -11.40 -14.24
N TYR A 413 -37.95 -11.03 -13.18
CA TYR A 413 -39.05 -11.86 -12.63
C TYR A 413 -40.11 -12.27 -13.67
N LYS A 414 -40.35 -11.43 -14.69
CA LYS A 414 -41.28 -11.76 -15.79
C LYS A 414 -40.83 -12.98 -16.61
N LEU A 415 -39.52 -13.13 -16.84
CA LEU A 415 -38.95 -14.26 -17.56
C LEU A 415 -38.91 -15.53 -16.69
N VAL A 416 -38.70 -15.37 -15.38
CA VAL A 416 -38.80 -16.45 -14.38
C VAL A 416 -40.20 -17.08 -14.39
N ARG A 417 -41.26 -16.28 -14.47
CA ARG A 417 -42.64 -16.80 -14.55
C ARG A 417 -42.96 -17.50 -15.87
N ALA A 418 -42.31 -17.10 -16.96
CA ALA A 418 -42.60 -17.60 -18.30
C ALA A 418 -41.91 -18.94 -18.62
N ASN A 419 -40.77 -19.24 -17.99
CA ASN A 419 -39.98 -20.44 -18.23
C ASN A 419 -39.73 -21.22 -16.93
N LEU A 420 -40.66 -22.11 -16.59
CA LEU A 420 -40.63 -22.91 -15.35
C LEU A 420 -39.47 -23.93 -15.26
N ASP A 421 -38.78 -24.22 -16.38
CA ASP A 421 -37.76 -25.28 -16.47
C ASP A 421 -36.30 -24.78 -16.37
N LEU A 422 -36.05 -23.48 -16.20
CA LEU A 422 -34.69 -22.95 -16.06
C LEU A 422 -34.19 -23.07 -14.61
N VAL A 423 -33.05 -23.72 -14.41
CA VAL A 423 -32.34 -23.71 -13.12
C VAL A 423 -31.80 -22.30 -12.85
N TYR A 424 -32.45 -21.58 -11.93
CA TYR A 424 -32.11 -20.19 -11.62
C TYR A 424 -30.79 -20.08 -10.87
N SER A 425 -29.88 -19.26 -11.38
CA SER A 425 -28.70 -18.84 -10.62
C SER A 425 -28.34 -17.41 -10.98
N ASN A 426 -28.95 -16.47 -10.24
CA ASN A 426 -28.57 -15.06 -10.31
C ASN A 426 -27.20 -14.84 -9.67
N GLY A 427 -26.53 -13.76 -10.06
CA GLY A 427 -25.25 -13.34 -9.48
C GLY A 427 -24.12 -13.29 -10.51
N ILE A 428 -22.89 -13.17 -10.01
CA ILE A 428 -21.69 -13.07 -10.85
C ILE A 428 -21.45 -14.41 -11.56
N ARG A 429 -21.39 -14.37 -12.89
CA ARG A 429 -21.06 -15.52 -13.74
C ARG A 429 -19.63 -15.49 -14.22
N TYR A 430 -19.16 -14.32 -14.61
CA TYR A 430 -17.78 -14.13 -15.03
C TYR A 430 -17.16 -12.97 -14.27
N SER A 431 -15.92 -13.14 -13.86
CA SER A 431 -15.06 -12.07 -13.37
C SER A 431 -13.85 -12.00 -14.28
N ILE A 432 -13.54 -10.80 -14.75
CA ILE A 432 -12.50 -10.56 -15.74
C ILE A 432 -11.48 -9.61 -15.13
N ASP A 433 -10.23 -10.02 -15.13
CA ASP A 433 -9.13 -9.23 -14.59
C ASP A 433 -7.92 -9.27 -15.53
N LEU A 434 -7.01 -8.32 -15.34
CA LEU A 434 -5.83 -8.18 -16.18
C LEU A 434 -4.65 -8.89 -15.54
N VAL A 435 -3.96 -9.71 -16.34
CA VAL A 435 -2.76 -10.43 -15.92
C VAL A 435 -1.63 -10.22 -16.93
N GLU A 436 -0.40 -10.40 -16.46
CA GLU A 436 0.80 -10.52 -17.29
C GLU A 436 1.29 -11.96 -17.27
N GLU A 437 1.57 -12.52 -18.45
CA GLU A 437 2.25 -13.80 -18.60
C GLU A 437 3.77 -13.63 -18.39
N THR A 438 4.28 -14.00 -17.22
CA THR A 438 5.71 -13.83 -16.87
C THR A 438 6.60 -14.91 -17.48
N SER A 439 6.04 -16.10 -17.61
CA SER A 439 6.62 -17.25 -18.32
C SER A 439 5.48 -18.10 -18.87
N PRO A 440 5.72 -19.00 -19.85
CA PRO A 440 4.65 -19.75 -20.51
C PRO A 440 3.71 -20.43 -19.50
N GLY A 441 2.44 -20.00 -19.49
CA GLY A 441 1.41 -20.52 -18.58
C GLY A 441 1.47 -20.02 -17.12
N VAL A 442 2.39 -19.12 -16.78
CA VAL A 442 2.49 -18.50 -15.45
C VAL A 442 2.03 -17.05 -15.54
N TYR A 443 1.00 -16.72 -14.78
CA TYR A 443 0.34 -15.43 -14.82
C TYR A 443 0.45 -14.71 -13.47
N GLN A 444 0.73 -13.41 -13.52
CA GLN A 444 0.67 -12.52 -12.36
C GLN A 444 -0.36 -11.43 -12.60
N SER A 445 -1.02 -10.94 -11.54
CA SER A 445 -1.93 -9.80 -11.66
C SER A 445 -1.18 -8.57 -12.21
N ALA A 446 -1.81 -7.84 -13.11
CA ALA A 446 -1.28 -6.60 -13.68
C ALA A 446 -2.18 -5.41 -13.29
N PRO A 447 -1.61 -4.21 -13.10
CA PRO A 447 -2.39 -3.03 -12.78
C PRO A 447 -3.33 -2.66 -13.94
N TRP A 448 -4.56 -2.32 -13.60
CA TRP A 448 -5.58 -1.95 -14.59
C TRP A 448 -6.37 -0.77 -14.05
N ARG A 449 -6.06 0.43 -14.58
CA ARG A 449 -6.69 1.68 -14.16
C ARG A 449 -8.21 1.61 -14.30
N ASP A 450 -8.95 2.06 -13.30
CA ASP A 450 -10.42 2.01 -13.27
C ASP A 450 -11.06 2.70 -14.49
N ASP A 451 -10.50 3.80 -14.98
CA ASP A 451 -10.95 4.43 -16.23
C ASP A 451 -10.80 3.51 -17.45
N SER A 452 -9.74 2.72 -17.50
CA SER A 452 -9.50 1.73 -18.55
C SER A 452 -10.40 0.50 -18.38
N VAL A 453 -10.74 0.12 -17.15
CA VAL A 453 -11.75 -0.91 -16.85
C VAL A 453 -13.10 -0.48 -17.40
N ALA A 454 -13.51 0.77 -17.11
CA ALA A 454 -14.77 1.33 -17.59
C ALA A 454 -14.85 1.36 -19.12
N GLN A 455 -13.75 1.73 -19.81
CA GLN A 455 -13.68 1.72 -21.28
C GLN A 455 -13.92 0.33 -21.87
N VAL A 456 -13.28 -0.71 -21.34
CA VAL A 456 -13.49 -2.09 -21.81
C VAL A 456 -14.88 -2.59 -21.45
N SER A 457 -15.40 -2.25 -20.27
CA SER A 457 -16.77 -2.57 -19.86
C SER A 457 -17.78 -2.03 -20.87
N SER A 458 -17.63 -0.77 -21.31
CA SER A 458 -18.49 -0.17 -22.33
C SER A 458 -18.32 -0.83 -23.70
N LEU A 459 -17.11 -1.25 -24.07
CA LEU A 459 -16.89 -2.03 -25.30
C LEU A 459 -17.66 -3.35 -25.26
N LEU A 460 -17.54 -4.10 -24.16
CA LEU A 460 -18.25 -5.37 -23.99
C LEU A 460 -19.76 -5.18 -24.01
N GLU A 461 -20.29 -4.14 -23.36
CA GLU A 461 -21.73 -3.85 -23.39
C GLU A 461 -22.23 -3.58 -24.81
N ASN A 462 -21.51 -2.76 -25.58
CA ASN A 462 -21.92 -2.40 -26.94
C ASN A 462 -21.81 -3.59 -27.90
N ASP A 463 -20.69 -4.31 -27.89
CA ASP A 463 -20.44 -5.38 -28.85
C ASP A 463 -21.20 -6.67 -28.52
N MET A 464 -21.45 -6.95 -27.24
CA MET A 464 -22.09 -8.21 -26.83
C MET A 464 -23.61 -8.10 -26.65
N LEU A 465 -24.13 -6.94 -26.25
CA LEU A 465 -25.55 -6.77 -25.89
C LEU A 465 -26.36 -6.01 -26.95
N GLN A 466 -25.72 -5.17 -27.79
CA GLN A 466 -26.44 -4.34 -28.76
C GLN A 466 -26.31 -4.78 -30.22
N LYS A 467 -25.22 -5.46 -30.62
CA LYS A 467 -25.01 -5.96 -31.99
C LYS A 467 -25.00 -7.49 -32.02
N ARG A 468 -26.17 -8.11 -32.21
CA ARG A 468 -26.29 -9.57 -32.44
C ARG A 468 -26.42 -9.97 -33.92
N ASP A 469 -26.23 -9.04 -34.86
CA ASP A 469 -26.30 -9.34 -36.29
C ASP A 469 -24.88 -9.51 -36.88
N GLY A 470 -24.48 -10.78 -37.07
CA GLY A 470 -23.45 -11.17 -38.04
C GLY A 470 -21.98 -11.17 -37.58
N LEU A 471 -21.59 -12.04 -36.64
CA LEU A 471 -20.16 -12.31 -36.37
C LEU A 471 -19.79 -13.74 -36.81
N ASP A 472 -18.92 -13.83 -37.81
CA ASP A 472 -18.23 -15.06 -38.21
C ASP A 472 -17.30 -15.55 -37.07
N HIS A 473 -17.36 -16.86 -36.81
CA HIS A 473 -16.77 -17.52 -35.64
C HIS A 473 -15.37 -18.05 -35.92
N GLU A 474 -14.32 -17.45 -35.36
CA GLU A 474 -13.00 -18.13 -35.32
C GLU A 474 -12.04 -17.69 -34.18
N GLU A 475 -12.54 -17.28 -33.01
CA GLU A 475 -11.70 -17.14 -31.80
C GLU A 475 -12.40 -17.76 -30.58
N ALA A 476 -11.79 -18.77 -29.96
CA ALA A 476 -12.34 -19.52 -28.84
C ALA A 476 -11.56 -19.29 -27.53
N LEU A 477 -12.28 -19.12 -26.41
CA LEU A 477 -11.69 -19.18 -25.07
C LEU A 477 -11.19 -20.60 -24.77
N GLN A 478 -9.96 -20.73 -24.30
CA GLN A 478 -9.46 -22.00 -23.77
C GLN A 478 -9.64 -22.01 -22.26
N PHE A 479 -10.68 -22.71 -21.79
CA PHE A 479 -10.91 -22.94 -20.37
C PHE A 479 -10.07 -24.11 -19.87
N VAL A 480 -9.43 -23.91 -18.72
CA VAL A 480 -8.79 -24.97 -17.94
C VAL A 480 -9.60 -25.16 -16.66
N SER A 481 -9.92 -26.42 -16.35
CA SER A 481 -10.58 -26.79 -15.09
C SER A 481 -9.62 -26.61 -13.92
N LEU A 482 -10.06 -25.96 -12.84
CA LEU A 482 -9.28 -25.90 -11.61
C LEU A 482 -9.33 -27.27 -10.90
N PRO A 483 -8.22 -27.74 -10.30
CA PRO A 483 -8.26 -28.91 -9.43
C PRO A 483 -9.15 -28.61 -8.22
N ALA A 484 -9.95 -29.60 -7.79
CA ALA A 484 -10.74 -29.47 -6.58
C ALA A 484 -9.81 -29.22 -5.38
N SER A 485 -10.02 -28.13 -4.65
CA SER A 485 -9.30 -27.86 -3.42
C SER A 485 -9.47 -29.03 -2.45
N PRO A 486 -8.39 -29.60 -1.89
CA PRO A 486 -8.52 -30.57 -0.81
C PRO A 486 -9.12 -29.85 0.41
N ASN A 487 -10.22 -30.41 0.94
CA ASN A 487 -10.90 -29.95 2.15
C ASN A 487 -10.01 -30.06 3.40
#